data_AF-A0A9K3HQ96-F1
#
_entry.id   AF-A0A9K3HQ96-F1
#
_cell.length_a   1.000
_cell.length_b   1.000
_cell.length_c   1.000
_cell.angle_alpha   90.00
_cell.angle_beta   90.00
_cell.angle_gamma   90.00
#
_symmetry.space_group_name_H-M   'P 1'
#
loop_
_entity.id
_entity.type
_entity.pdbx_description
1 polymer ?
#
loop_
_entity_poly.entity_id
_entity_poly.type
_entity_poly.pdbx_seq_one_letter_code
_entity_poly.pdbx_strand_id
1 'polypeptide(L)'
;MAEMEDIDDNELTDNRNDDDPMLASMFDSQFVNFIKSLEGGIRDSIVQTYSHPKSNVSVVLAELEQKKDENDRDYIKRLKLFVEKQCSEIQDLLNRNATLAEDLANTDGGGSADTEPRLNNGSERVQIATLRRDLQEVSQWLEMLKTENSNIQNEALSYKNLAEKMETDLKSLSDAYNSLEQANYSLEMEVRVLKSGETNTCNSSLIPN
;
A
#
# COMPACT_ATOMS: atom_id res chain seq x y z
N MET A 1 -35.58 -21.31 -11.42
CA MET A 1 -36.64 -22.00 -10.67
C MET A 1 -35.96 -22.71 -9.51
N ALA A 2 -35.91 -22.02 -8.38
CA ALA A 2 -35.67 -22.53 -7.03
C ALA A 2 -36.49 -21.54 -6.18
N GLU A 3 -37.71 -21.92 -5.86
CA GLU A 3 -38.60 -21.15 -5.00
C GLU A 3 -37.95 -21.07 -3.62
N MET A 4 -37.59 -19.85 -3.22
CA MET A 4 -37.27 -19.56 -1.84
C MET A 4 -38.61 -19.45 -1.12
N GLU A 5 -38.87 -20.40 -0.23
CA GLU A 5 -40.05 -20.43 0.62
C GLU A 5 -40.02 -19.20 1.52
N ASP A 6 -40.92 -18.26 1.22
CA ASP A 6 -41.17 -17.04 1.97
C ASP A 6 -41.84 -17.48 3.28
N ILE A 7 -41.05 -17.58 4.35
CA ILE A 7 -41.55 -17.90 5.68
C ILE A 7 -42.29 -16.67 6.18
N ASP A 8 -43.62 -16.79 6.17
CA ASP A 8 -44.61 -15.82 6.61
C ASP A 8 -44.27 -15.26 8.01
N ASP A 9 -43.81 -14.01 8.02
CA ASP A 9 -43.58 -13.16 9.20
C ASP A 9 -44.93 -12.76 9.85
N ASN A 10 -45.67 -13.75 10.33
CA ASN A 10 -46.96 -13.49 10.97
C ASN A 10 -47.17 -14.34 12.22
N GLU A 11 -46.38 -14.06 13.26
CA GLU A 11 -46.84 -13.99 14.67
C GLU A 11 -45.67 -13.59 15.59
N LEU A 12 -45.10 -12.39 15.37
CA LEU A 12 -44.44 -11.68 16.47
C LEU A 12 -45.55 -11.20 17.42
N THR A 13 -46.03 -12.11 18.26
CA THR A 13 -46.83 -11.80 19.43
C THR A 13 -45.95 -11.07 20.43
N ASP A 14 -45.81 -9.77 20.18
CA ASP A 14 -45.48 -8.72 21.13
C ASP A 14 -46.56 -8.73 22.24
N ASN A 15 -46.46 -9.66 23.20
CA ASN A 15 -47.14 -9.63 24.51
C ASN A 15 -46.91 -10.92 25.33
N ARG A 16 -45.67 -11.43 25.42
CA ARG A 16 -45.33 -12.35 26.52
C ARG A 16 -44.75 -11.56 27.68
N ASN A 17 -45.62 -10.82 28.36
CA ASN A 17 -45.47 -10.60 29.80
C ASN A 17 -45.71 -11.94 30.50
N ASP A 18 -44.88 -12.93 30.18
CA ASP A 18 -44.89 -14.22 30.84
C ASP A 18 -43.93 -14.08 32.02
N ASP A 19 -44.38 -13.37 33.05
CA ASP A 19 -43.96 -13.70 34.40
C ASP A 19 -44.41 -15.15 34.62
N ASP A 20 -43.60 -16.11 34.17
CA ASP A 20 -43.91 -17.52 34.27
C ASP A 20 -44.17 -17.82 35.76
N PRO A 21 -45.44 -18.10 36.14
CA PRO A 21 -45.84 -18.12 37.54
C PRO A 21 -45.08 -19.20 38.33
N MET A 22 -44.50 -20.17 37.62
CA MET A 22 -43.63 -21.18 38.20
C MET A 22 -42.27 -20.59 38.63
N LEU A 23 -41.66 -19.72 37.82
CA LEU A 23 -40.40 -19.05 38.16
C LEU A 23 -40.58 -18.04 39.31
N ALA A 24 -41.68 -17.29 39.31
CA ALA A 24 -42.01 -16.36 40.40
C ALA A 24 -42.30 -17.06 41.74
N SER A 25 -42.72 -18.33 41.71
CA SER A 25 -43.00 -19.15 42.90
C SER A 25 -41.77 -19.90 43.43
N MET A 26 -40.79 -20.22 42.58
CA MET A 26 -39.62 -21.02 42.97
C MET A 26 -38.40 -20.18 43.35
N PHE A 27 -38.33 -18.95 42.83
CA PHE A 27 -37.21 -18.05 43.05
C PHE A 27 -37.64 -16.80 43.80
N ASP A 28 -36.76 -16.27 44.64
CA ASP A 28 -37.04 -15.03 45.35
C ASP A 28 -37.01 -13.82 44.41
N SER A 29 -37.63 -12.72 44.86
CA SER A 29 -37.67 -11.48 44.09
C SER A 29 -36.29 -10.93 43.73
N GLN A 30 -35.25 -11.24 44.51
CA GLN A 30 -33.89 -10.77 44.23
C GLN A 30 -33.31 -11.48 43.00
N PHE A 31 -33.46 -12.80 42.93
CA PHE A 31 -33.01 -13.60 41.80
C PHE A 31 -33.77 -13.25 40.51
N VAL A 32 -35.10 -13.10 40.58
CA VAL A 32 -35.91 -12.71 39.42
C VAL A 32 -35.52 -11.34 38.89
N ASN A 33 -35.29 -10.37 39.78
CA ASN A 33 -34.85 -9.03 39.38
C ASN A 33 -33.45 -9.03 38.78
N PHE A 34 -32.54 -9.86 39.29
CA PHE A 34 -31.21 -10.05 38.71
C PHE A 34 -31.30 -10.55 37.26
N ILE A 35 -32.08 -11.61 37.02
CA ILE A 35 -32.26 -12.16 35.67
C ILE A 35 -32.87 -11.11 34.72
N LYS A 36 -33.90 -10.38 35.15
CA LYS A 36 -34.51 -9.31 34.34
C LYS A 36 -33.49 -8.21 33.99
N SER A 37 -32.64 -7.82 34.95
CA SER A 37 -31.59 -6.82 34.69
C SER A 37 -30.49 -7.33 33.75
N LEU A 38 -30.09 -8.60 33.90
CA LEU A 38 -29.10 -9.25 33.05
C LEU A 38 -29.62 -9.39 31.62
N GLU A 39 -30.88 -9.84 31.46
CA GLU A 39 -31.53 -9.96 30.17
C GLU A 39 -31.63 -8.61 29.46
N GLY A 40 -32.05 -7.55 30.18
CA GLY A 40 -32.07 -6.19 29.66
C GLY A 40 -30.70 -5.73 29.17
N GLY A 41 -29.65 -5.95 29.98
CA GLY A 41 -28.28 -5.60 29.61
C GLY A 41 -27.76 -6.38 28.39
N ILE A 42 -28.06 -7.68 28.28
CA ILE A 42 -27.70 -8.49 27.11
C ILE A 42 -28.45 -7.99 25.87
N ARG A 43 -29.75 -7.74 25.99
CA ARG A 43 -30.59 -7.25 24.89
C ARG A 43 -30.08 -5.90 24.37
N ASP A 44 -29.81 -4.96 25.27
CA ASP A 44 -29.28 -3.65 24.93
C ASP A 44 -27.90 -3.75 24.27
N SER A 45 -27.04 -4.66 24.74
CA SER A 45 -25.72 -4.93 24.15
C SER A 45 -25.83 -5.50 22.73
N ILE A 46 -26.74 -6.46 22.50
CA ILE A 46 -26.99 -7.02 21.16
C ILE A 46 -27.53 -5.92 20.25
N VAL A 47 -28.53 -5.16 20.67
CA VAL A 47 -29.09 -4.05 19.89
C VAL A 47 -27.98 -3.04 19.58
N GLN A 48 -27.19 -2.61 20.55
CA GLN A 48 -26.09 -1.65 20.33
C GLN A 48 -25.05 -2.17 19.32
N THR A 49 -24.69 -3.45 19.42
CA THR A 49 -23.67 -4.09 18.59
C THR A 49 -24.14 -4.28 17.14
N TYR A 50 -25.41 -4.68 16.95
CA TYR A 50 -25.94 -5.07 15.65
C TYR A 50 -26.86 -4.04 14.97
N SER A 51 -27.31 -2.97 15.65
CA SER A 51 -28.07 -1.87 15.00
C SER A 51 -27.25 -1.05 14.03
N HIS A 52 -25.93 -1.20 14.06
CA HIS A 52 -25.02 -0.58 13.09
C HIS A 52 -24.38 -1.68 12.25
N PRO A 53 -25.10 -2.33 11.31
CA PRO A 53 -24.48 -3.27 10.39
C PRO A 53 -23.37 -2.53 9.65
N LYS A 54 -22.10 -2.83 9.99
CA LYS A 54 -20.90 -2.20 9.41
C LYS A 54 -20.66 -2.70 8.00
N SER A 55 -21.64 -2.58 7.12
CA SER A 55 -21.46 -2.78 5.68
C SER A 55 -20.83 -1.52 5.10
N ASN A 56 -19.55 -1.31 5.39
CA ASN A 56 -18.74 -0.31 4.68
C ASN A 56 -18.13 -0.89 3.38
N VAL A 57 -18.26 -2.21 3.18
CA VAL A 57 -17.80 -2.90 1.97
C VAL A 57 -19.03 -3.45 1.26
N SER A 58 -19.83 -2.55 0.71
CA SER A 58 -20.79 -2.90 -0.33
C SER A 58 -20.20 -2.37 -1.63
N VAL A 59 -19.58 -3.24 -2.40
CA VAL A 59 -19.14 -2.89 -3.76
C VAL A 59 -20.40 -2.76 -4.59
N VAL A 60 -20.85 -1.53 -4.78
CA VAL A 60 -21.94 -1.22 -5.70
C VAL A 60 -21.39 -1.44 -7.12
N LEU A 61 -21.90 -2.45 -7.82
CA LEU A 61 -21.49 -2.81 -9.19
C LEU A 61 -21.45 -1.60 -10.15
N ALA A 62 -22.33 -0.61 -9.93
CA ALA A 62 -22.38 0.64 -10.69
C ALA A 62 -21.12 1.52 -10.56
N GLU A 63 -20.30 1.35 -9.52
CA GLU A 63 -19.04 2.08 -9.35
C GLU A 63 -17.88 1.46 -10.14
N LEU A 64 -18.01 0.20 -10.55
CA LEU A 64 -17.02 -0.48 -11.40
C LEU A 64 -17.30 -0.26 -12.89
N GLU A 65 -18.53 0.07 -13.29
CA GLU A 65 -18.85 0.29 -14.69
C GLU A 65 -18.34 1.65 -15.20
N GLN A 66 -17.92 1.67 -16.48
CA GLN A 66 -17.54 2.91 -17.16
C GLN A 66 -18.77 3.76 -17.40
N LYS A 67 -18.71 5.04 -17.01
CA LYS A 67 -19.84 5.96 -17.20
C LYS A 67 -19.96 6.35 -18.67
N LYS A 68 -21.19 6.63 -19.15
CA LYS A 68 -21.49 6.93 -20.56
C LYS A 68 -20.65 8.06 -21.16
N ASP A 69 -20.24 9.04 -20.36
CA ASP A 69 -19.47 10.21 -20.80
C ASP A 69 -18.01 10.20 -20.30
N GLU A 70 -17.52 9.08 -19.77
CA GLU A 70 -16.17 8.95 -19.22
C GLU A 70 -15.22 8.31 -20.24
N ASN A 71 -14.12 9.00 -20.57
CA ASN A 71 -13.09 8.43 -21.43
C ASN A 71 -12.26 7.37 -20.68
N ASP A 72 -11.61 6.47 -21.42
CA ASP A 72 -10.89 5.32 -20.85
C ASP A 72 -9.80 5.72 -19.85
N ARG A 73 -9.11 6.84 -20.08
CA ARG A 73 -8.05 7.32 -19.18
C ARG A 73 -8.63 7.73 -17.82
N ASP A 74 -9.75 8.42 -17.82
CA ASP A 74 -10.39 8.90 -16.61
C ASP A 74 -11.12 7.75 -15.88
N TYR A 75 -11.69 6.79 -16.62
CA TYR A 75 -12.21 5.54 -16.08
C TYR A 75 -11.14 4.73 -15.34
N ILE A 76 -9.97 4.51 -15.96
CA ILE A 76 -8.86 3.78 -15.32
C ILE A 76 -8.37 4.49 -14.06
N LYS A 77 -8.25 5.83 -14.09
CA LYS A 77 -7.87 6.61 -12.90
C LYS A 77 -8.89 6.46 -11.77
N ARG A 78 -10.18 6.58 -12.09
CA ARG A 78 -11.26 6.43 -11.10
C ARG A 78 -11.28 5.03 -10.50
N LEU A 79 -11.12 4.00 -11.34
CA LEU A 79 -11.07 2.61 -10.90
C LEU A 79 -9.88 2.36 -9.99
N LYS A 80 -8.70 2.92 -10.32
CA LYS A 80 -7.51 2.81 -9.46
C LYS A 80 -7.73 3.46 -8.09
N LEU A 81 -8.28 4.68 -8.06
CA LEU A 81 -8.62 5.38 -6.82
C LEU A 81 -9.67 4.62 -5.99
N PHE A 82 -10.65 4.01 -6.65
CA PHE A 82 -11.66 3.19 -6.01
C PHE A 82 -11.04 1.95 -5.35
N VAL A 83 -10.18 1.22 -6.06
CA VAL A 83 -9.47 0.05 -5.51
C VAL A 83 -8.58 0.45 -4.33
N GLU A 84 -7.82 1.55 -4.44
CA GLU A 84 -6.99 2.06 -3.33
C GLU A 84 -7.84 2.42 -2.09
N LYS A 85 -9.02 3.03 -2.30
CA LYS A 85 -9.97 3.33 -1.23
C LYS A 85 -10.50 2.06 -0.58
N GLN A 86 -10.93 1.07 -1.36
CA GLN A 86 -11.43 -0.21 -0.85
C GLN A 86 -10.34 -0.98 -0.08
N CYS A 87 -9.08 -0.98 -0.56
CA CYS A 87 -7.97 -1.55 0.18
C CYS A 87 -7.74 -0.88 1.54
N SER A 88 -7.87 0.45 1.61
CA SER A 88 -7.75 1.20 2.85
C SER A 88 -8.87 0.86 3.84
N GLU A 89 -10.11 0.80 3.35
CA GLU A 89 -11.27 0.43 4.17
C GLU A 89 -11.19 -1.01 4.70
N ILE A 90 -10.70 -1.95 3.89
CA ILE A 90 -10.44 -3.33 4.32
C ILE A 90 -9.34 -3.36 5.39
N GLN A 91 -8.26 -2.61 5.22
CA GLN A 91 -7.17 -2.56 6.21
C GLN A 91 -7.65 -2.01 7.56
N ASP A 92 -8.46 -0.96 7.54
CA ASP A 92 -9.05 -0.39 8.75
C ASP A 92 -9.99 -1.38 9.45
N LEU A 93 -10.77 -2.16 8.68
CA LEU A 93 -11.61 -3.22 9.23
C LEU A 93 -10.78 -4.35 9.85
N LEU A 94 -9.70 -4.78 9.20
CA LEU A 94 -8.79 -5.79 9.74
C LEU A 94 -8.17 -5.34 11.06
N ASN A 95 -7.70 -4.09 11.15
CA ASN A 95 -7.14 -3.53 12.37
C ASN A 95 -8.17 -3.53 13.52
N ARG A 96 -9.40 -3.08 13.24
CA ARG A 96 -10.48 -3.07 14.24
C ARG A 96 -10.87 -4.48 14.68
N ASN A 97 -10.96 -5.43 13.75
CA ASN A 97 -11.25 -6.82 14.08
C ASN A 97 -10.13 -7.44 14.93
N ALA A 98 -8.87 -7.10 14.68
CA ALA A 98 -7.76 -7.54 15.51
C ALA A 98 -7.90 -7.02 16.95
N THR A 99 -8.21 -5.74 17.15
CA THR A 99 -8.48 -5.17 18.48
C THR A 99 -9.67 -5.85 19.16
N LEU A 100 -10.78 -6.06 18.45
CA LEU A 100 -11.95 -6.75 19.01
C LEU A 100 -11.66 -8.20 19.38
N ALA A 101 -10.88 -8.92 18.58
CA ALA A 101 -10.47 -10.29 18.88
C ALA A 101 -9.56 -10.35 20.11
N GLU A 102 -8.67 -9.38 20.28
CA GLU A 102 -7.84 -9.21 21.47
C GLU A 102 -8.69 -8.91 22.72
N ASP A 103 -9.65 -7.98 22.61
CA ASP A 103 -10.58 -7.66 23.70
C ASP A 103 -11.41 -8.88 24.12
N LEU A 104 -11.93 -9.65 23.16
CA LEU A 104 -12.67 -10.89 23.44
C LEU A 104 -11.78 -11.95 24.11
N ALA A 105 -10.55 -12.15 23.63
CA ALA A 105 -9.60 -13.06 24.25
C ALA A 105 -9.23 -12.66 25.69
N ASN A 106 -9.16 -11.36 25.97
CA ASN A 106 -8.92 -10.83 27.32
C ASN A 106 -10.15 -10.91 28.23
N THR A 107 -11.36 -10.90 27.67
CA THR A 107 -12.62 -10.96 28.44
C THR A 107 -12.99 -12.40 28.83
N ASP A 108 -12.63 -13.39 28.02
CA ASP A 108 -12.85 -14.83 28.30
C ASP A 108 -11.89 -15.39 29.38
N GLY A 109 -10.98 -14.55 29.91
CA GLY A 109 -10.03 -14.89 30.97
C GLY A 109 -10.44 -14.46 32.40
N GLY A 110 -11.62 -13.86 32.60
CA GLY A 110 -11.93 -13.16 33.86
C GLY A 110 -13.31 -13.46 34.44
N GLY A 111 -13.46 -14.58 35.16
CA GLY A 111 -14.70 -14.86 35.86
C GLY A 111 -14.75 -16.09 36.79
N SER A 112 -13.87 -16.20 37.79
CA SER A 112 -14.25 -16.70 39.13
C SER A 112 -13.15 -16.40 40.15
N ALA A 113 -13.59 -15.96 41.33
CA ALA A 113 -12.75 -15.68 42.48
C ALA A 113 -11.99 -16.93 42.98
N ASP A 114 -10.80 -16.66 43.53
CA ASP A 114 -10.10 -17.43 44.56
C ASP A 114 -9.72 -18.89 44.22
N THR A 115 -8.54 -19.09 43.61
CA THR A 115 -7.62 -20.18 44.01
C THR A 115 -6.23 -20.00 43.39
N GLU A 116 -5.25 -19.80 44.27
CA GLU A 116 -3.80 -20.04 44.14
C GLU A 116 -2.99 -19.67 42.87
N PRO A 117 -1.77 -19.10 43.05
CA PRO A 117 -0.86 -18.82 41.95
C PRO A 117 -0.10 -20.09 41.55
N ARG A 118 -0.51 -20.76 40.47
CA ARG A 118 0.33 -21.82 39.87
C ARG A 118 0.47 -21.72 38.34
N LEU A 119 1.63 -21.17 37.97
CA LEU A 119 2.60 -21.78 37.04
C LEU A 119 2.11 -22.07 35.60
N ASN A 120 1.81 -21.02 34.82
CA ASN A 120 2.04 -21.07 33.37
C ASN A 120 2.71 -19.81 32.79
N ASN A 121 3.01 -18.80 33.61
CA ASN A 121 3.56 -17.51 33.17
C ASN A 121 5.04 -17.57 32.72
N GLY A 122 5.75 -18.68 32.91
CA GLY A 122 7.18 -18.79 32.59
C GLY A 122 7.44 -18.95 31.08
N SER A 123 6.69 -19.84 30.43
CA SER A 123 6.84 -20.14 29.00
C SER A 123 6.43 -18.94 28.14
N GLU A 124 5.30 -18.31 28.48
CA GLU A 124 4.81 -17.13 27.79
C GLU A 124 5.74 -15.92 27.95
N ARG A 125 6.29 -15.69 29.16
CA ARG A 125 7.29 -14.64 29.38
C ARG A 125 8.57 -14.86 28.57
N VAL A 126 9.01 -16.10 28.41
CA VAL A 126 10.18 -16.43 27.59
C VAL A 126 9.89 -16.22 26.11
N GLN A 127 8.70 -16.58 25.63
CA GLN A 127 8.28 -16.35 24.25
C GLN A 127 8.18 -14.85 23.93
N ILE A 128 7.54 -14.06 24.80
CA ILE A 128 7.46 -12.61 24.67
C ILE A 128 8.86 -11.97 24.68
N ALA A 129 9.75 -12.43 25.57
CA ALA A 129 11.13 -11.93 25.62
C ALA A 129 11.91 -12.26 24.34
N THR A 130 11.63 -13.41 23.71
CA THR A 130 12.24 -13.78 22.43
C THR A 130 11.71 -12.93 21.28
N LEU A 131 10.38 -12.78 21.16
CA LEU A 131 9.79 -11.91 20.14
C LEU A 131 10.28 -10.46 20.22
N ARG A 132 10.48 -9.93 21.44
CA ARG A 132 11.05 -8.59 21.64
C ARG A 132 12.49 -8.48 21.15
N ARG A 133 13.30 -9.52 21.39
CA ARG A 133 14.69 -9.57 20.91
C ARG A 133 14.72 -9.63 19.39
N ASP A 134 13.93 -10.51 18.80
CA ASP A 134 13.87 -10.70 17.35
C ASP A 134 13.36 -9.42 16.66
N LEU A 135 12.36 -8.74 17.25
CA LEU A 135 11.89 -7.45 16.75
C LEU A 135 12.96 -6.36 16.81
N GLN A 136 13.76 -6.32 17.88
CA GLN A 136 14.88 -5.38 18.00
C GLN A 136 15.98 -5.70 16.98
N GLU A 137 16.29 -6.98 16.78
CA GLU A 137 17.28 -7.42 15.80
C GLU A 137 16.83 -7.06 14.38
N VAL A 138 15.61 -7.41 13.99
CA VAL A 138 15.06 -7.07 12.68
C VAL A 138 15.01 -5.55 12.46
N SER A 139 14.70 -4.77 13.50
CA SER A 139 14.71 -3.30 13.43
C SER A 139 16.13 -2.76 13.17
N GLN A 140 17.14 -3.34 13.80
CA GLN A 140 18.54 -2.96 13.56
C GLN A 140 18.99 -3.34 12.14
N TRP A 141 18.63 -4.54 11.69
CA TRP A 141 18.88 -5.00 10.31
C TRP A 141 18.21 -4.09 9.28
N LEU A 142 16.98 -3.64 9.54
CA LEU A 142 16.27 -2.71 8.69
C LEU A 142 16.99 -1.36 8.59
N GLU A 143 17.48 -0.83 9.71
CA GLU A 143 18.21 0.45 9.69
C GLU A 143 19.54 0.33 8.93
N MET A 144 20.27 -0.78 9.11
CA MET A 144 21.47 -1.07 8.32
C MET A 144 21.16 -1.12 6.82
N LEU A 145 20.15 -1.90 6.41
CA LEU A 145 19.73 -2.00 5.01
C LEU A 145 19.29 -0.66 4.43
N LYS A 146 18.62 0.18 5.22
CA LYS A 146 18.23 1.52 4.81
C LYS A 146 19.44 2.41 4.53
N THR A 147 20.46 2.37 5.39
CA THR A 147 21.70 3.11 5.16
C THR A 147 22.48 2.58 3.95
N GLU A 148 22.54 1.26 3.77
CA GLU A 148 23.19 0.63 2.61
C GLU A 148 22.47 1.00 1.31
N ASN A 149 21.14 0.97 1.29
CA ASN A 149 20.35 1.38 0.13
C ASN A 149 20.60 2.86 -0.23
N SER A 150 20.68 3.75 0.77
CA SER A 150 21.04 5.15 0.53
C SER A 150 22.45 5.31 -0.03
N ASN A 151 23.42 4.50 0.42
CA ASN A 151 24.78 4.52 -0.11
C ASN A 151 24.83 4.04 -1.56
N ILE A 152 24.16 2.92 -1.87
CA ILE A 152 24.06 2.38 -3.24
C ILE A 152 23.42 3.40 -4.18
N GLN A 153 22.34 4.08 -3.74
CA GLN A 153 21.70 5.13 -4.53
C GLN A 153 22.65 6.30 -4.81
N ASN A 154 23.41 6.75 -3.81
CA ASN A 154 24.39 7.83 -3.99
C ASN A 154 25.52 7.41 -4.94
N GLU A 155 26.02 6.18 -4.82
CA GLU A 155 27.05 5.65 -5.72
C GLU A 155 26.53 5.53 -7.16
N ALA A 156 25.30 5.04 -7.35
CA ALA A 156 24.67 4.97 -8.66
C ALA A 156 24.51 6.36 -9.31
N LEU A 157 24.12 7.37 -8.53
CA LEU A 157 24.06 8.76 -9.00
C LEU A 157 25.45 9.29 -9.39
N SER A 158 26.49 8.96 -8.62
CA SER A 158 27.87 9.33 -8.93
C SER A 158 28.33 8.72 -10.26
N TYR A 159 28.09 7.43 -10.49
CA TYR A 159 28.45 6.78 -11.76
C TYR A 159 27.66 7.33 -12.94
N LYS A 160 26.37 7.62 -12.75
CA LYS A 160 25.55 8.27 -13.78
C LYS A 160 26.15 9.63 -14.18
N ASN A 161 26.49 10.48 -13.21
CA ASN A 161 27.08 11.79 -13.49
C ASN A 161 28.44 11.66 -14.19
N LEU A 162 29.25 10.65 -13.82
CA LEU A 162 30.52 10.38 -14.47
C LEU A 162 30.32 9.97 -15.94
N ALA A 163 29.34 9.10 -16.21
CA ALA A 163 29.01 8.67 -17.57
C ALA A 163 28.50 9.83 -18.43
N GLU A 164 27.62 10.67 -17.89
CA GLU A 164 27.14 11.88 -18.57
C GLU A 164 28.30 12.83 -18.92
N LYS A 165 29.24 13.04 -17.98
CA LYS A 165 30.44 13.83 -18.25
C LYS A 165 31.27 13.22 -19.38
N MET A 166 31.53 11.91 -19.35
CA MET A 166 32.28 11.23 -20.40
C MET A 166 31.60 11.34 -21.77
N GLU A 167 30.27 11.27 -21.82
CA GLU A 167 29.50 11.47 -23.05
C GLU A 167 29.69 12.89 -23.59
N THR A 168 29.62 13.90 -22.72
CA THR A 168 29.84 15.31 -23.12
C THR A 168 31.27 15.55 -23.61
N ASP A 169 32.26 14.94 -22.96
CA ASP A 169 33.68 15.05 -23.35
C ASP A 169 33.91 14.39 -24.73
N LEU A 170 33.36 13.18 -24.95
CA LEU A 170 33.44 12.48 -26.23
C LEU A 170 32.75 13.24 -27.37
N LYS A 171 31.59 13.84 -27.08
CA LYS A 171 30.87 14.64 -28.06
C LYS A 171 31.67 15.89 -28.46
N SER A 172 32.23 16.58 -27.47
CA SER A 172 33.10 17.74 -27.71
C SER A 172 34.34 17.37 -28.52
N LEU A 173 34.94 16.20 -28.25
CA LEU A 173 36.08 15.69 -29.01
C LEU A 173 35.70 15.36 -30.46
N SER A 174 34.53 14.74 -30.66
CA SER A 174 34.00 14.47 -32.00
C SER A 174 33.77 15.76 -32.79
N ASP A 175 33.21 16.79 -32.15
CA ASP A 175 32.97 18.09 -32.79
C ASP A 175 34.29 18.80 -33.16
N ALA A 176 35.32 18.70 -32.31
CA ALA A 176 36.65 19.21 -32.60
C ALA A 176 37.31 18.48 -33.79
N TYR A 177 37.17 17.15 -33.87
CA TYR A 177 37.70 16.36 -34.97
C TYR A 177 37.00 16.71 -36.30
N ASN A 178 35.67 16.79 -36.30
CA ASN A 178 34.89 17.20 -37.47
C ASN A 178 35.29 18.59 -37.96
N SER A 179 35.51 19.54 -37.04
CA SER A 179 35.96 20.89 -37.38
C SER A 179 37.37 20.89 -38.01
N LEU A 180 38.27 20.05 -37.49
CA LEU A 180 39.62 19.92 -38.03
C LEU A 180 39.61 19.28 -39.43
N GLU A 181 38.79 18.25 -39.65
CA GLU A 181 38.62 17.62 -40.96
C GLU A 181 38.11 18.64 -41.99
N GLN A 182 37.13 19.47 -41.63
CA GLN A 182 36.63 20.54 -42.49
C GLN A 182 37.71 21.58 -42.83
N ALA A 183 38.53 21.98 -41.85
CA ALA A 183 39.64 22.89 -42.06
C ALA A 183 40.70 22.29 -42.99
N ASN A 184 41.07 21.02 -42.79
CA ASN A 184 42.01 20.31 -43.64
C ASN A 184 41.49 20.20 -45.08
N TYR A 185 40.23 19.83 -45.27
CA TYR A 185 39.62 19.77 -46.61
C TYR A 185 39.70 21.13 -47.33
N SER A 186 39.43 22.22 -46.61
CA SER A 186 39.51 23.58 -47.14
C SER A 186 40.94 23.95 -47.55
N LEU A 187 41.93 23.61 -46.73
CA LEU A 187 43.35 23.80 -47.05
C LEU A 187 43.80 22.93 -48.23
N GLU A 188 43.36 21.68 -48.34
CA GLU A 188 43.66 20.81 -49.48
C GLU A 188 43.09 21.35 -50.80
N MET A 189 41.92 22.00 -50.74
CA MET A 189 41.34 22.70 -51.89
C MET A 189 42.19 23.92 -52.27
N GLU A 190 42.58 24.74 -51.29
CA GLU A 190 43.43 25.92 -51.52
C GLU A 190 44.79 25.53 -52.13
N VAL A 191 45.46 24.51 -51.58
CA VAL A 191 46.74 24.00 -52.11
C VAL A 191 46.59 23.49 -53.54
N ARG A 192 45.48 22.81 -53.88
CA ARG A 192 45.20 22.39 -55.26
C ARG A 192 45.05 23.58 -56.20
N VAL A 193 44.32 24.61 -55.78
CA VAL A 193 44.14 25.85 -56.55
C VAL A 193 45.50 26.53 -56.76
N LEU A 194 46.30 26.72 -55.71
CA LEU A 194 47.63 27.33 -55.79
C LEU A 194 48.56 26.58 -56.76
N LYS A 195 48.64 25.25 -56.64
CA LYS A 195 49.43 24.42 -57.57
C LYS A 195 48.99 24.59 -59.03
N SER A 196 47.68 24.65 -59.29
CA SER A 196 47.16 24.88 -60.64
C SER A 196 47.46 26.29 -61.17
N GLY A 197 47.50 27.30 -60.30
CA GLY A 197 47.89 28.66 -60.62
C GLY A 197 49.37 28.78 -61.00
N GLU A 198 50.26 28.16 -60.22
CA GLU A 198 51.71 28.15 -60.47
C GLU A 198 52.09 27.47 -61.80
N THR A 199 51.38 26.41 -62.19
CA THR A 199 51.60 25.74 -63.47
C THR A 199 51.23 26.61 -64.68
N ASN A 200 50.27 27.54 -64.52
CA ASN A 200 49.85 28.41 -65.61
C ASN A 200 50.77 29.63 -65.76
N THR A 201 51.37 30.12 -64.67
CA THR A 201 52.32 31.25 -64.73
C THR A 201 53.68 30.85 -65.31
N CYS A 202 54.22 29.67 -64.97
CA CYS A 202 55.51 29.20 -65.53
C CYS A 202 55.46 28.92 -67.05
N ASN A 203 54.29 28.52 -67.58
CA ASN A 203 54.12 28.29 -69.02
C ASN A 203 53.99 29.61 -69.82
N SER A 204 53.68 30.73 -69.17
CA SER A 204 53.55 32.04 -69.82
C SER A 204 54.88 32.81 -69.94
N SER A 205 55.91 32.42 -69.18
CA SER A 205 57.23 33.08 -69.15
C SER A 205 58.26 32.50 -70.14
N LEU A 206 57.86 31.63 -71.07
CA LEU A 206 58.76 30.90 -71.97
C LEU A 206 58.61 31.24 -73.47
N ILE A 207 58.05 32.41 -73.81
CA ILE A 207 58.07 32.91 -75.20
C ILE A 207 59.21 33.92 -75.33
N PRO A 208 60.32 33.58 -76.02
CA PRO A 208 61.39 34.53 -76.30
C PRO A 208 61.05 35.38 -77.54
N ASN A 209 61.28 36.68 -77.44
CA ASN A 209 61.59 37.57 -78.57
C ASN A 209 62.87 38.33 -78.23
#